data_AF-A0A2M8GBJ5-F1
#
_entry.id   AF-A0A2M8GBJ5-F1
#
_cell.length_a   1.000
_cell.length_b   1.000
_cell.length_c   1.000
_cell.angle_alpha   90.00
_cell.angle_beta   90.00
_cell.angle_gamma   90.00
#
_symmetry.space_group_name_H-M   'P 1'
#
loop_
_entity.id
_entity.type
_entity.pdbx_description
1 polymer ?
#
loop_
_entity_poly.entity_id
_entity_poly.type
_entity_poly.pdbx_seq_one_letter_code
_entity_poly.pdbx_strand_id
1 'polypeptide(L)'
;MKTWSYGINSLYRTASIDLQTGPWWAFVLERAIEWCCDLAPAIPLPKAKMKLRDPEDIELNGGHPWTTWKEWYGDLSQLFHGFVHMPVFNFCQRRIRCRIVELDYDKAKEMFYEEDKKFWDEEQELIKDQHDPISKRSA
;
A
#
# COMPACT_ATOMS: atom_id res chain seq x y z
N MET A 1 19.08 -9.12 9.08
CA MET A 1 18.81 -7.66 8.97
C MET A 1 17.56 -7.35 9.78
N LYS A 2 17.50 -6.16 10.36
CA LYS A 2 16.33 -5.65 11.08
C LYS A 2 16.03 -4.27 10.52
N THR A 3 14.77 -3.99 10.29
CA THR A 3 14.28 -2.65 9.96
C THR A 3 13.06 -2.38 10.83
N TRP A 4 12.77 -1.11 11.04
CA TRP A 4 11.57 -0.70 11.75
C TRP A 4 10.97 0.50 11.04
N SER A 5 9.67 0.63 11.16
CA SER A 5 8.90 1.83 10.82
C SER A 5 7.92 2.08 11.96
N TYR A 6 7.39 3.29 12.03
CA TYR A 6 6.28 3.58 12.92
C TYR A 6 5.12 4.13 12.10
N GLY A 7 3.91 3.87 12.59
CA GLY A 7 2.68 4.38 12.03
C GLY A 7 1.89 5.07 13.14
N ILE A 8 1.20 6.13 12.76
CA ILE A 8 0.29 6.83 13.66
C ILE A 8 -1.08 6.95 13.00
N ASN A 9 -2.11 6.98 13.82
CA ASN A 9 -3.45 7.34 13.42
C ASN A 9 -3.90 8.46 14.33
N SER A 10 -3.87 9.68 13.78
CA SER A 10 -4.12 10.88 14.56
C SER A 10 -5.60 11.01 14.95
N LEU A 11 -6.52 10.46 14.15
CA LEU A 11 -7.97 10.47 14.44
C LEU A 11 -8.33 9.62 15.67
N TYR A 12 -7.82 8.39 15.74
CA TYR A 12 -8.06 7.48 16.86
C TYR A 12 -7.03 7.61 17.98
N ARG A 13 -6.03 8.49 17.80
CA ARG A 13 -4.88 8.67 18.70
C ARG A 13 -4.21 7.34 19.05
N THR A 14 -3.92 6.55 18.02
CA THR A 14 -3.16 5.30 18.16
C THR A 14 -1.83 5.39 17.44
N ALA A 15 -0.82 4.70 17.96
CA ALA A 15 0.48 4.60 17.32
C ALA A 15 1.00 3.15 17.42
N SER A 16 1.84 2.77 16.47
CA SER A 16 2.48 1.47 16.48
C SER A 16 3.86 1.53 15.83
N ILE A 17 4.72 0.61 16.24
CA ILE A 17 6.01 0.36 15.61
C ILE A 17 5.91 -1.01 14.93
N ASP A 18 6.17 -1.06 13.63
CA ASP A 18 6.37 -2.30 12.91
C ASP A 18 7.86 -2.64 12.87
N LEU A 19 8.22 -3.73 13.54
CA LEU A 19 9.57 -4.27 13.53
C LEU A 19 9.64 -5.48 12.60
N GLN A 20 10.44 -5.36 11.55
CA GLN A 20 10.64 -6.40 10.57
C GLN A 20 12.04 -7.02 10.69
N THR A 21 12.11 -8.35 10.76
CA THR A 21 13.37 -9.09 10.87
C THR A 21 13.44 -10.22 9.86
N GLY A 22 14.53 -10.31 9.11
CA GLY A 22 14.72 -11.34 8.09
C GLY A 22 16.11 -11.39 7.48
N PRO A 23 16.33 -12.28 6.51
CA PRO A 23 17.54 -12.30 5.68
C PRO A 23 17.69 -10.99 4.90
N TRP A 24 18.90 -10.43 4.85
CA TRP A 24 19.14 -9.14 4.17
C TRP A 24 18.72 -9.16 2.69
N TRP A 25 18.93 -10.29 2.02
CA TRP A 25 18.63 -10.43 0.60
C TRP A 25 17.13 -10.34 0.31
N ALA A 26 16.26 -10.68 1.28
CA ALA A 26 14.81 -10.59 1.12
C ALA A 26 14.38 -9.12 1.04
N PHE A 27 14.91 -8.27 1.93
CA PHE A 27 14.68 -6.82 1.90
C PHE A 27 15.23 -6.17 0.63
N VAL A 28 16.43 -6.57 0.19
CA VAL A 28 17.03 -6.05 -1.05
C VAL A 28 16.20 -6.46 -2.26
N LEU A 29 15.76 -7.71 -2.33
CA LEU A 29 14.95 -8.21 -3.45
C LEU A 29 13.59 -7.53 -3.51
N GLU A 30 12.92 -7.40 -2.36
CA GLU A 30 11.64 -6.67 -2.25
C GLU A 30 11.79 -5.23 -2.76
N ARG A 31 12.76 -4.48 -2.23
CA ARG A 31 13.00 -3.09 -2.65
C ARG A 31 13.41 -2.98 -4.13
N ALA A 32 14.19 -3.93 -4.64
CA ALA A 32 14.59 -3.92 -6.05
C ALA A 32 13.39 -4.12 -6.98
N ILE A 33 12.45 -5.01 -6.61
CA ILE A 33 11.25 -5.25 -7.42
C ILE A 33 10.26 -4.10 -7.30
N GLU A 34 10.08 -3.52 -6.11
CA GLU A 34 9.31 -2.29 -5.90
C GLU A 34 9.84 -1.16 -6.82
N TRP A 35 11.16 -0.96 -6.85
CA TRP A 35 11.77 0.04 -7.74
C TRP A 35 11.57 -0.27 -9.22
N CYS A 36 11.70 -1.54 -9.64
CA CYS A 36 11.36 -1.94 -11.01
C CYS A 36 9.89 -1.68 -11.35
N CYS A 37 9.01 -1.79 -10.35
CA CYS A 37 7.58 -1.53 -10.45
C CYS A 37 7.31 -0.05 -10.76
N ASP A 38 7.95 0.86 -10.04
CA ASP A 38 7.85 2.31 -10.25
C ASP A 38 8.40 2.74 -11.62
N LEU A 39 9.37 1.99 -12.14
CA LEU A 39 9.96 2.20 -13.47
C LEU A 39 9.16 1.55 -14.59
N ALA A 40 8.21 0.66 -14.28
CA ALA A 40 7.41 -0.01 -15.30
C ALA A 40 6.47 1.00 -15.97
N PRO A 41 6.62 1.24 -17.29
CA PRO A 41 5.87 2.29 -17.94
C PRO A 41 4.39 1.90 -18.06
N ALA A 42 3.48 2.85 -17.82
CA ALA A 42 2.04 2.68 -17.97
C ALA A 42 1.61 2.67 -19.45
N ILE A 43 2.22 1.79 -20.26
CA ILE A 43 1.87 1.60 -21.67
C ILE A 43 0.62 0.74 -21.73
N PRO A 44 -0.50 1.24 -22.29
CA PRO A 44 -1.74 0.48 -22.35
C PRO A 44 -1.57 -0.76 -23.21
N LEU A 45 -2.14 -1.87 -22.76
CA LEU A 45 -2.09 -3.13 -23.47
C LEU A 45 -2.88 -3.07 -24.78
N PRO A 46 -2.57 -3.95 -25.75
CA PRO A 46 -3.37 -4.06 -26.96
C PRO A 46 -4.79 -4.52 -26.64
N LYS A 47 -5.75 -4.16 -27.49
CA LYS A 47 -7.12 -4.68 -27.45
C LYS A 47 -7.22 -6.11 -28.02
N ALA A 48 -6.22 -6.94 -27.72
CA ALA A 48 -6.21 -8.34 -28.11
C ALA A 48 -7.31 -9.08 -27.34
N LYS A 49 -8.21 -9.77 -28.06
CA LYS A 49 -9.30 -10.51 -27.43
C LYS A 49 -8.76 -11.72 -26.68
N MET A 50 -9.30 -11.96 -25.49
CA MET A 50 -9.04 -13.15 -24.68
C MET A 50 -10.34 -13.72 -24.14
N LYS A 51 -10.33 -15.02 -23.86
CA LYS A 51 -11.47 -15.74 -23.30
C LYS A 51 -11.20 -16.06 -21.83
N LEU A 52 -12.08 -15.60 -20.96
CA LEU A 52 -12.09 -15.97 -19.54
C LEU A 52 -12.58 -17.41 -19.40
N ARG A 53 -11.98 -18.17 -18.50
CA ARG A 53 -12.29 -19.58 -18.27
C ARG A 53 -12.87 -19.83 -16.89
N ASP A 54 -12.47 -19.03 -15.92
CA ASP A 54 -12.93 -19.17 -14.55
C ASP A 54 -14.34 -18.56 -14.40
N PRO A 55 -15.29 -19.26 -13.75
CA PRO A 55 -16.62 -18.71 -13.48
C PRO A 55 -16.61 -17.40 -12.70
N GLU A 56 -15.68 -17.24 -11.74
CA GLU A 56 -15.57 -16.01 -10.93
C GLU A 56 -15.10 -14.84 -11.79
N ASP A 57 -14.11 -15.08 -12.67
CA ASP A 57 -13.64 -14.08 -13.63
C ASP A 57 -14.77 -13.64 -14.58
N ILE A 58 -15.59 -14.58 -15.03
CA ILE A 58 -16.73 -14.29 -15.92
C ILE A 58 -17.78 -13.43 -15.19
N GLU A 59 -18.07 -13.72 -13.92
CA GLU A 59 -18.99 -12.94 -13.10
C GLU A 59 -18.46 -11.51 -12.88
N LEU A 60 -17.17 -11.37 -12.53
CA LEU A 60 -16.49 -10.07 -12.40
C LEU A 60 -16.51 -9.27 -13.71
N ASN A 61 -16.50 -9.95 -14.85
CA ASN A 61 -16.63 -9.35 -16.18
C ASN A 61 -18.10 -9.12 -16.62
N GLY A 62 -19.05 -9.05 -15.67
CA GLY A 62 -20.46 -8.81 -15.96
C GLY A 62 -21.17 -9.98 -16.66
N GLY A 63 -20.68 -11.21 -16.47
CA GLY A 63 -21.22 -12.42 -17.11
C GLY A 63 -20.69 -12.66 -18.53
N HIS A 64 -19.78 -11.84 -19.04
CA HIS A 64 -19.23 -11.98 -20.39
C HIS A 64 -17.97 -12.85 -20.41
N PRO A 65 -17.91 -13.93 -21.21
CA PRO A 65 -16.73 -14.80 -21.27
C PRO A 65 -15.59 -14.24 -22.12
N TRP A 66 -15.80 -13.10 -22.78
CA TRP A 66 -14.82 -12.46 -23.65
C TRP A 66 -14.48 -11.07 -23.13
N THR A 67 -13.19 -10.75 -23.13
CA THR A 67 -12.65 -9.43 -22.77
C THR A 67 -11.43 -9.13 -23.63
N THR A 68 -10.80 -7.98 -23.45
CA THR A 68 -9.51 -7.65 -24.05
C THR A 68 -8.42 -7.55 -22.99
N TRP A 69 -7.16 -7.73 -23.39
CA TRP A 69 -6.01 -7.56 -22.49
C TRP A 69 -6.03 -6.18 -21.82
N LYS A 70 -6.37 -5.14 -22.58
CA LYS A 70 -6.50 -3.78 -22.05
C LYS A 70 -7.62 -3.65 -21.00
N GLU A 71 -8.78 -4.26 -21.22
CA GLU A 71 -9.90 -4.16 -20.27
C GLU A 71 -9.65 -4.97 -19.00
N TRP A 72 -8.99 -6.12 -19.12
CA TRP A 72 -8.77 -7.03 -18.01
C TRP A 72 -7.54 -6.70 -17.17
N TYR A 73 -6.43 -6.35 -17.82
CA TYR A 73 -5.14 -6.13 -17.17
C TYR A 73 -4.66 -4.66 -17.25
N GLY A 74 -5.36 -3.80 -17.99
CA GLY A 74 -5.02 -2.39 -18.14
C GLY A 74 -3.75 -2.13 -18.95
N ASP A 75 -2.66 -1.90 -18.24
CA ASP A 75 -1.37 -1.50 -18.79
C ASP A 75 -0.21 -2.43 -18.37
N LEU A 76 0.97 -2.21 -18.93
CA LEU A 76 2.16 -3.00 -18.60
C LEU A 76 2.57 -2.89 -17.13
N SER A 77 2.33 -1.75 -16.48
CA SER A 77 2.66 -1.57 -15.07
C SER A 77 1.74 -2.43 -14.20
N GLN A 78 0.45 -2.46 -14.49
CA GLN A 78 -0.52 -3.32 -13.81
C GLN A 78 -0.22 -4.81 -14.01
N LEU A 79 0.16 -5.24 -15.23
CA LEU A 79 0.64 -6.60 -15.45
C LEU A 79 1.88 -6.92 -14.63
N PHE A 80 2.86 -6.02 -14.61
CA PHE A 80 4.06 -6.22 -13.80
C PHE A 80 3.71 -6.33 -12.31
N HIS A 81 2.82 -5.48 -11.81
CA HIS A 81 2.32 -5.54 -10.44
C HIS A 81 1.73 -6.92 -10.13
N GLY A 82 0.78 -7.38 -10.95
CA GLY A 82 0.06 -8.62 -10.72
C GLY A 82 0.93 -9.88 -10.85
N PHE A 83 1.81 -9.92 -11.84
CA PHE A 83 2.52 -11.16 -12.22
C PHE A 83 3.97 -11.24 -11.76
N VAL A 84 4.60 -10.12 -11.39
CA VAL A 84 6.00 -10.09 -10.95
C VAL A 84 6.12 -9.52 -9.54
N HIS A 85 5.62 -8.31 -9.31
CA HIS A 85 5.78 -7.63 -8.03
C HIS A 85 5.10 -8.40 -6.90
N MET A 86 3.78 -8.65 -7.00
CA MET A 86 3.02 -9.31 -5.94
C MET A 86 3.55 -10.72 -5.60
N PRO A 87 3.91 -11.58 -6.58
CA PRO A 87 4.52 -12.87 -6.27
C PRO A 87 5.86 -12.77 -5.55
N VAL A 88 6.76 -11.87 -5.98
CA VAL A 88 8.06 -11.69 -5.32
C VAL A 88 7.89 -11.07 -3.93
N PHE A 89 7.03 -10.08 -3.79
CA PHE A 89 6.64 -9.50 -2.50
C PHE A 89 6.16 -10.59 -1.54
N ASN A 90 5.19 -11.41 -1.95
CA ASN A 90 4.69 -12.53 -1.14
C ASN A 90 5.79 -13.53 -0.76
N PHE A 91 6.72 -13.81 -1.68
CA PHE A 91 7.87 -14.69 -1.42
C PHE A 91 8.82 -14.10 -0.36
N CYS A 92 9.11 -12.81 -0.43
CA CYS A 92 9.95 -12.09 0.54
C CYS A 92 9.25 -11.99 1.90
N GLN A 93 7.98 -11.59 1.92
CA GLN A 93 7.18 -11.43 3.14
C GLN A 93 7.06 -12.72 3.95
N ARG A 94 6.95 -13.89 3.31
CA ARG A 94 7.00 -15.21 4.02
C ARG A 94 8.30 -15.45 4.79
N ARG A 95 9.36 -14.70 4.50
CA ARG A 95 10.70 -14.82 5.12
C ARG A 95 11.03 -13.65 6.03
N ILE A 96 10.21 -12.62 6.04
CA ILE A 96 10.31 -11.47 6.93
C ILE A 96 9.34 -11.71 8.09
N ARG A 97 9.86 -11.65 9.31
CA ARG A 97 9.04 -11.73 10.53
C ARG A 97 8.67 -10.31 10.94
N CYS A 98 7.39 -9.98 10.87
CA CYS A 98 6.85 -8.71 11.34
C CYS A 98 6.38 -8.84 12.79
N ARG A 99 6.62 -7.80 13.58
CA ARG A 99 6.13 -7.66 14.95
C ARG A 99 5.64 -6.23 15.12
N ILE A 100 4.34 -6.10 15.35
CA ILE A 100 3.72 -4.82 15.65
C ILE A 100 3.74 -4.63 17.16
N VAL A 101 4.25 -3.49 17.60
CA VAL A 101 4.23 -3.06 19.00
C VAL A 101 3.37 -1.80 19.08
N GLU A 102 2.26 -1.87 19.79
CA GLU A 102 1.43 -0.70 20.05
C GLU A 102 2.14 0.27 20.99
N LEU A 103 2.00 1.56 20.70
CA LEU A 103 2.57 2.65 21.48
C LEU A 103 1.48 3.70 21.76
N ASP A 104 1.59 4.34 22.91
CA ASP A 104 0.78 5.52 23.21
C ASP A 104 1.10 6.65 22.21
N TYR A 105 0.06 7.30 21.69
CA TYR A 105 0.21 8.31 20.64
C TYR A 105 1.02 9.53 21.10
N ASP A 106 0.81 9.98 22.34
CA ASP A 106 1.51 11.16 22.85
C ASP A 106 2.99 10.84 23.07
N LYS A 107 3.29 9.62 23.55
CA LYS A 107 4.67 9.13 23.60
C LYS A 107 5.30 9.01 22.22
N ALA A 108 4.56 8.52 21.22
CA ALA A 108 5.06 8.42 19.86
C ALA A 108 5.39 9.81 19.29
N LYS A 109 4.56 10.81 19.58
CA LYS A 109 4.81 12.20 19.23
C LYS A 109 6.07 12.73 19.93
N GLU A 110 6.19 12.56 21.24
CA GLU A 110 7.39 12.99 21.96
C GLU A 110 8.68 12.37 21.40
N MET A 111 8.61 11.10 20.97
CA MET A 111 9.77 10.38 20.43
C MET A 111 10.14 10.78 19.00
N PHE A 112 9.17 11.02 18.12
CA PHE A 112 9.40 11.15 16.67
C PHE A 112 9.04 12.52 16.08
N TYR A 113 8.50 13.45 16.87
CA TYR A 113 8.01 14.73 16.34
C TYR A 113 9.10 15.57 15.69
N GLU A 114 10.28 15.71 16.31
CA GLU A 114 11.33 16.56 15.74
C GLU A 114 11.91 15.99 14.43
N GLU A 115 12.01 14.66 14.34
CA GLU A 115 12.53 13.98 13.14
C GLU A 115 11.55 14.10 11.97
N ASP A 116 10.25 13.94 12.23
CA ASP A 116 9.20 13.90 11.21
C ASP A 116 8.18 15.04 11.35
N LYS A 117 8.64 16.22 11.77
CA LYS A 117 7.78 17.35 12.15
C LYS A 117 6.71 17.70 11.12
N LYS A 118 7.12 17.76 9.85
CA LYS A 118 6.22 18.09 8.74
C LYS A 118 5.05 17.10 8.66
N PHE A 119 5.33 15.81 8.78
CA PHE A 119 4.32 14.76 8.75
C PHE A 119 3.34 14.89 9.94
N TRP A 120 3.86 15.12 11.14
CA TRP A 120 3.03 15.31 12.32
C TRP A 120 2.15 16.56 12.26
N ASP A 121 2.66 17.67 11.70
CA ASP A 121 1.90 18.90 11.54
C ASP A 121 0.78 18.72 10.50
N GLU A 122 1.06 18.08 9.36
CA GLU A 122 0.06 17.76 8.31
C GLU A 122 -1.07 16.87 8.86
N GLU A 123 -0.74 15.82 9.60
CA GLU A 123 -1.70 14.93 10.25
C GLU A 123 -2.63 15.65 11.23
N GLN A 124 -2.12 16.66 11.94
CA GLN A 124 -2.91 17.46 12.89
C GLN A 124 -3.84 18.47 12.20
N GLU A 125 -3.44 18.98 11.03
CA GLU A 125 -4.30 19.84 10.22
C GLU A 125 -5.50 19.07 9.66
N LEU A 126 -5.31 17.83 9.22
CA LEU A 126 -6.38 16.96 8.72
C LEU A 126 -7.47 16.70 9.78
N ILE A 127 -7.12 16.59 11.06
CA ILE A 127 -8.09 16.43 12.15
C ILE A 127 -8.95 17.69 12.31
N LYS A 128 -8.32 18.87 12.23
CA LYS A 128 -9.01 20.17 12.41
C LYS A 128 -10.07 20.38 11.33
N ASP A 129 -9.75 20.03 10.09
CA ASP A 129 -10.68 20.16 8.96
C ASP A 129 -11.86 19.18 9.04
N GLN A 130 -11.67 17.99 9.62
CA GLN A 130 -12.75 17.01 9.80
C GLN A 130 -13.68 17.29 10.98
N HIS A 131 -13.25 18.06 11.98
CA HIS A 131 -14.12 18.52 13.09
C HIS A 131 -14.96 19.77 12.73
N ASP A 132 -14.73 20.40 11.57
CA ASP A 132 -15.42 21.63 11.12
C ASP A 132 -16.63 21.49 10.13
N PRO A 133 -17.38 20.37 10.03
CA PRO A 133 -18.69 20.39 9.34
C PRO A 133 -19.88 20.73 10.24
N ILE A 134 -19.76 20.57 11.56
CA ILE A 134 -20.91 20.68 12.49
C ILE A 134 -21.00 22.08 13.10
N SER A 135 -19.88 22.77 13.29
CA SER A 135 -19.84 24.13 13.87
C SER A 135 -20.44 25.22 12.97
N LYS A 136 -20.57 24.99 11.65
CA LYS A 136 -21.12 25.98 10.70
C LYS A 136 -22.62 25.83 10.41
N ARG A 137 -23.32 24.91 11.06
CA ARG A 137 -24.78 24.76 10.95
C ARG A 137 -25.56 25.38 12.12
N SER A 138 -24.89 26.11 13.00
CA SER A 138 -25.51 26.70 14.20
C SER A 138 -25.10 28.18 14.41
N ALA A 139 -25.12 28.96 13.34
CA ALA A 139 -25.07 30.42 13.39
C ALA A 139 -26.19 31.00 12.51
#